data_AF-A0A0F9BRN7-F1
#
_entry.id   AF-A0A0F9BRN7-F1
#
_cell.length_a   1.000
_cell.length_b   1.000
_cell.length_c   1.000
_cell.angle_alpha   90.00
_cell.angle_beta   90.00
_cell.angle_gamma   90.00
#
_symmetry.space_group_name_H-M   'P 1'
#
loop_
_entity.id
_entity.type
_entity.pdbx_description
1 polymer ?
#
loop_
_entity_poly.entity_id
_entity_poly.type
_entity_poly.pdbx_seq_one_letter_code
_entity_poly.pdbx_strand_id
1 'polypeptide(L)'
;MPKIGDRAIGTSIGNHSWGYYQYVQCSDCDYTRWVAEKTCRTSNGRCSPCSLKSRKGKSILAMRGDKNPAWKGGRLLLKSGYIRLSIYPEDPYFEMGKANDGHVVRTILEHRLVMARHLGRCLERWEIVHHR
;
A
#
# COMPACT_ATOMS: atom_id res chain seq x y z
N MET A 1 -6.65 18.34 -7.90
CA MET A 1 -6.30 17.70 -6.61
C MET A 1 -7.31 18.16 -5.57
N PRO A 2 -7.86 17.27 -4.73
CA PRO A 2 -8.78 17.64 -3.66
C PRO A 2 -8.07 18.46 -2.57
N LYS A 3 -8.78 19.43 -1.99
CA LYS A 3 -8.35 20.29 -0.88
C LYS A 3 -8.95 19.79 0.44
N ILE A 4 -8.25 20.04 1.55
CA ILE A 4 -8.75 19.68 2.88
C ILE A 4 -10.07 20.39 3.12
N GLY A 5 -11.09 19.63 3.52
CA GLY A 5 -12.46 20.10 3.70
C GLY A 5 -13.39 19.82 2.53
N ASP A 6 -12.87 19.45 1.35
CA ASP A 6 -13.69 19.11 0.18
C ASP A 6 -14.69 17.99 0.50
N ARG A 7 -15.88 18.07 -0.11
CA ARG A 7 -16.96 17.10 0.09
C ARG A 7 -17.39 16.52 -1.25
N ALA A 8 -17.51 15.20 -1.32
CA ALA A 8 -17.91 14.48 -2.53
C ALA A 8 -18.77 13.26 -2.19
N ILE A 9 -19.54 12.78 -3.17
CA ILE A 9 -20.28 11.52 -3.05
C ILE A 9 -19.29 10.37 -3.28
N GLY A 10 -19.40 9.27 -2.55
CA GLY A 10 -18.46 8.15 -2.66
C GLY A 10 -18.30 7.63 -4.10
N THR A 11 -19.39 7.56 -4.86
CA THR A 11 -19.35 7.14 -6.27
C THR A 11 -18.56 8.07 -7.18
N SER A 12 -18.50 9.39 -6.90
CA SER A 12 -17.73 10.34 -7.72
C SER A 12 -16.23 10.31 -7.42
N ILE A 13 -15.80 9.64 -6.34
CA ILE A 13 -14.39 9.47 -5.95
C ILE A 13 -13.91 8.02 -6.10
N GLY A 14 -14.66 7.18 -6.83
CA GLY A 14 -14.30 5.78 -7.09
C GLY A 14 -14.62 4.82 -5.94
N ASN A 15 -15.52 5.19 -5.03
CA ASN A 15 -15.97 4.34 -3.93
C ASN A 15 -17.38 3.77 -4.23
N HIS A 16 -17.71 2.59 -3.71
CA HIS A 16 -18.99 1.91 -3.99
C HIS A 16 -20.18 2.43 -3.16
N SER A 17 -19.93 3.35 -2.23
CA SER A 17 -20.94 3.88 -1.32
C SER A 17 -21.54 5.19 -1.85
N TRP A 18 -22.86 5.32 -1.75
CA TRP A 18 -23.61 6.55 -2.04
C TRP A 18 -23.52 7.62 -0.94
N GLY A 19 -22.79 7.35 0.15
CA GLY A 19 -22.59 8.30 1.23
C GLY A 19 -21.68 9.46 0.84
N TYR A 20 -21.79 10.57 1.58
CA TYR A 20 -20.84 11.68 1.49
C TYR A 20 -19.52 11.35 2.16
N TYR A 21 -18.45 11.81 1.55
CA TYR A 21 -17.08 11.74 2.02
C TYR A 21 -16.53 13.16 2.15
N GLN A 22 -15.67 13.35 3.14
CA GLN A 22 -14.91 14.58 3.33
C GLN A 22 -13.42 14.27 3.16
N TYR A 23 -12.70 15.14 2.45
CA TYR A 23 -11.25 15.05 2.33
C TYR A 23 -10.62 15.65 3.58
N VAL A 24 -9.98 14.83 4.40
CA VAL A 24 -9.44 15.25 5.70
C VAL A 24 -7.96 14.89 5.83
N GLN A 25 -7.23 15.73 6.57
CA GLN A 25 -5.90 15.41 7.08
C GLN A 25 -6.03 14.80 8.47
N CYS A 26 -5.53 13.58 8.66
CA CYS A 26 -5.64 12.88 9.93
C CYS A 26 -4.57 13.35 10.91
N SER A 27 -4.96 13.80 12.11
CA SER A 27 -4.05 14.26 13.17
C SER A 27 -3.07 13.21 13.72
N ASP A 28 -3.35 11.91 13.56
CA ASP A 28 -2.46 10.86 14.09
C ASP A 28 -1.44 10.33 13.07
N CYS A 29 -1.65 10.57 11.77
CA CYS A 29 -0.79 9.99 10.72
C CYS A 29 -0.46 10.94 9.57
N ASP A 30 -0.93 12.19 9.62
CA ASP A 30 -0.73 13.29 8.67
C ASP A 30 -1.15 13.04 7.22
N TYR A 31 -1.57 11.82 6.87
CA TYR A 31 -2.08 11.49 5.56
C TYR A 31 -3.44 12.14 5.30
N THR A 32 -3.58 12.69 4.10
CA THR A 32 -4.84 13.19 3.55
C THR A 32 -5.59 12.10 2.79
N ARG A 33 -6.89 11.97 3.03
CA ARG A 33 -7.75 11.02 2.30
C ARG A 33 -9.23 11.37 2.41
N TRP A 34 -10.02 10.80 1.51
CA TRP A 34 -11.48 10.78 1.63
C TRP A 34 -11.91 9.86 2.76
N VAL A 35 -12.71 10.37 3.69
CA VAL A 35 -13.28 9.62 4.81
C VAL A 35 -14.77 9.86 4.83
N ALA A 36 -15.57 8.82 5.07
CA ALA A 36 -17.03 8.97 5.12
C ALA A 36 -17.40 10.02 6.18
N GLU A 37 -18.30 10.95 5.84
CA GLU A 37 -18.65 12.10 6.67
C GLU A 37 -19.13 11.66 8.07
N LYS A 38 -19.91 10.58 8.13
CA LYS A 38 -20.35 9.94 9.38
C LYS A 38 -19.16 9.50 10.24
N THR A 39 -18.16 8.86 9.62
CA THR A 39 -16.94 8.42 10.31
C THR A 39 -16.11 9.60 10.78
N CYS A 40 -15.91 10.64 9.94
CA CYS A 40 -15.19 11.85 10.32
C CYS A 40 -15.74 12.51 11.59
N ARG A 41 -17.06 12.58 11.71
CA ARG A 41 -17.72 13.16 12.89
C ARG A 41 -17.52 12.30 14.13
N THR A 42 -17.67 10.98 14.02
CA THR A 42 -17.52 10.07 15.17
C THR A 42 -16.06 9.84 15.56
N SER A 43 -15.11 10.09 14.66
CA SER A 43 -13.68 9.89 14.87
C SER A 43 -12.90 11.16 15.23
N ASN A 44 -13.58 12.29 15.47
CA ASN A 44 -12.97 13.61 15.69
C ASN A 44 -11.95 13.99 14.59
N GLY A 45 -12.31 13.80 13.32
CA GLY A 45 -11.45 14.13 12.18
C GLY A 45 -10.32 13.12 11.90
N ARG A 46 -10.25 12.00 12.65
CA ARG A 46 -9.28 10.94 12.37
C ARG A 46 -9.71 10.11 11.17
N CYS A 47 -8.74 9.65 10.38
CA CYS A 47 -9.03 8.70 9.32
C CYS A 47 -9.53 7.36 9.88
N SER A 48 -10.34 6.64 9.11
CA SER A 48 -10.91 5.34 9.52
C SER A 48 -9.85 4.38 10.13
N PRO A 49 -8.66 4.16 9.54
CA PRO A 49 -7.66 3.27 10.14
C PRO A 49 -6.97 3.80 11.40
N CYS A 50 -6.98 5.12 11.65
CA CYS A 50 -6.50 5.69 12.92
C CYS A 50 -7.58 5.69 14.00
N SER A 51 -8.85 5.86 13.61
CA SER A 51 -10.00 5.71 14.52
C SER A 51 -10.14 4.28 15.04
N LEU A 52 -9.75 3.30 14.23
CA LEU A 52 -9.61 1.90 14.64
C LEU A 52 -8.33 1.75 15.48
N LYS A 53 -8.45 1.93 16.80
CA LYS A 53 -7.35 1.62 17.73
C LYS A 53 -7.01 0.12 17.65
N SER A 54 -5.73 -0.23 17.58
CA SER A 54 -5.32 -1.63 17.83
C SER A 54 -5.52 -1.98 19.31
N ARG A 55 -5.52 -3.28 19.65
CA ARG A 55 -5.60 -3.79 21.05
C ARG A 55 -4.56 -3.18 22.00
N LYS A 56 -3.52 -2.50 21.49
CA LYS A 56 -2.44 -1.85 22.24
C LYS A 56 -2.42 -0.32 22.10
N GLY A 57 -3.51 0.30 21.68
CA GLY A 57 -3.65 1.77 21.65
C GLY A 57 -2.89 2.49 20.52
N LYS A 58 -2.08 1.79 19.72
CA LYS A 58 -1.45 2.35 18.49
C LYS A 58 -2.40 2.21 17.30
N SER A 59 -2.45 3.20 16.42
CA SER A 59 -3.24 3.11 15.18
C SER A 59 -2.73 1.99 14.28
N ILE A 60 -3.61 1.40 13.45
CA ILE A 60 -3.22 0.38 12.47
C ILE A 60 -2.20 0.95 11.45
N LEU A 61 -2.25 2.27 11.24
CA LEU A 61 -1.29 3.01 10.40
C LEU A 61 0.09 3.18 11.03
N ALA A 62 0.21 3.22 12.35
CA ALA A 62 1.50 3.26 13.05
C ALA A 62 2.30 1.96 12.90
N MET A 63 1.67 0.88 12.43
CA MET A 63 2.29 -0.43 12.19
C MET A 63 2.37 -0.72 10.69
N ARG A 64 2.96 0.17 9.90
CA ARG A 64 3.23 -0.02 8.47
C ARG A 64 4.71 0.16 8.15
N GLY A 65 5.19 -0.55 7.13
CA GLY A 65 6.60 -0.49 6.69
C GLY A 65 7.53 -0.76 7.87
N ASP A 66 8.63 0.01 7.94
CA ASP A 66 9.64 -0.07 9.02
C ASP A 66 9.06 0.09 10.42
N LYS A 67 7.93 0.79 10.57
CA LYS A 67 7.28 0.99 11.88
C LYS A 67 6.54 -0.25 12.38
N ASN A 68 6.36 -1.26 11.53
CA ASN A 68 5.77 -2.53 11.92
C ASN A 68 6.88 -3.53 12.30
N PRO A 69 6.97 -3.98 13.56
CA PRO A 69 8.00 -4.94 13.97
C PRO A 69 7.88 -6.30 13.27
N ALA A 70 6.71 -6.63 12.71
CA ALA A 70 6.53 -7.84 11.90
C ALA A 70 6.93 -7.64 10.43
N TRP A 71 7.21 -6.40 10.00
CA TRP A 71 7.62 -6.12 8.63
C TRP A 71 9.10 -6.42 8.44
N LYS A 72 9.39 -7.33 7.52
CA LYS A 72 10.75 -7.83 7.24
C LYS A 72 11.33 -7.14 6.01
N GLY A 73 11.29 -5.82 5.95
CA GLY A 73 11.81 -5.04 4.81
C GLY A 73 11.05 -5.29 3.50
N GLY A 74 9.75 -5.60 3.56
CA GLY A 74 8.96 -5.93 2.37
C GLY A 74 9.23 -7.33 1.80
N ARG A 75 9.95 -8.19 2.55
CA ARG A 75 10.22 -9.58 2.18
C ARG A 75 9.13 -10.50 2.73
N LEU A 76 8.56 -11.35 1.88
CA LEU A 76 7.58 -12.36 2.26
C LEU A 76 8.02 -13.74 1.74
N LEU A 77 8.26 -14.67 2.65
CA LEU A 77 8.47 -16.08 2.31
C LEU A 77 7.12 -16.72 1.92
N LEU A 78 7.03 -17.21 0.69
CA LEU A 78 5.87 -17.93 0.18
C LEU A 78 5.93 -19.39 0.62
N LYS A 79 4.78 -20.07 0.65
CA LYS A 79 4.70 -21.51 0.94
C LYS A 79 5.54 -22.38 -0.01
N SER A 80 5.80 -21.87 -1.21
CA SER A 80 6.64 -22.50 -2.23
C SER A 80 8.15 -22.36 -1.96
N GLY A 81 8.56 -21.69 -0.88
CA GLY A 81 9.96 -21.44 -0.54
C GLY A 81 10.56 -20.19 -1.21
N TYR A 82 9.86 -19.59 -2.17
CA TYR A 82 10.32 -18.35 -2.81
C TYR A 82 10.10 -17.13 -1.92
N ILE A 83 11.02 -16.16 -2.03
CA ILE A 83 10.87 -14.85 -1.39
C ILE A 83 10.25 -13.88 -2.39
N ARG A 84 9.18 -13.20 -1.96
CA ARG A 84 8.55 -12.10 -2.68
C ARG A 84 8.97 -10.77 -2.07
N LEU A 85 9.33 -9.82 -2.92
CA LEU A 85 9.80 -8.48 -2.56
C LEU A 85 8.80 -7.44 -3.04
N SER A 86 8.58 -6.41 -2.22
CA SER A 86 7.90 -5.17 -2.60
C SER A 86 8.86 -4.22 -3.29
N ILE A 87 8.51 -3.74 -4.49
CA ILE A 87 9.30 -2.81 -5.31
C ILE A 87 8.50 -1.54 -5.54
N TYR A 88 9.15 -0.39 -5.37
CA TYR A 88 8.56 0.95 -5.50
C TYR A 88 8.78 1.53 -6.91
N PRO A 89 7.95 2.49 -7.36
CA PRO A 89 8.03 3.06 -8.71
C PRO A 89 9.39 3.63 -9.13
N GLU A 90 10.22 4.01 -8.16
CA GLU A 90 11.55 4.58 -8.38
C GLU A 90 12.60 3.51 -8.72
N ASP A 91 12.31 2.23 -8.51
CA ASP A 91 13.24 1.14 -8.79
C ASP A 91 13.25 0.81 -10.32
N PRO A 92 14.43 0.68 -10.96
CA PRO A 92 14.55 0.37 -12.38
C PRO A 92 13.83 -0.92 -12.81
N TYR A 93 13.64 -1.85 -11.88
CA TYR A 93 13.01 -3.15 -12.12
C TYR A 93 11.51 -3.15 -11.81
N PHE A 94 10.91 -1.99 -11.48
CA PHE A 94 9.49 -1.88 -11.13
C PHE A 94 8.57 -2.50 -12.19
N GLU A 95 8.86 -2.29 -13.47
CA GLU A 95 8.00 -2.77 -14.56
C GLU A 95 7.90 -4.30 -14.68
N MET A 96 8.93 -5.03 -14.23
CA MET A 96 8.90 -6.50 -14.15
C MET A 96 7.95 -7.02 -13.04
N GLY A 97 7.58 -6.16 -12.10
CA GLY A 97 6.75 -6.52 -10.97
C GLY A 97 5.29 -6.77 -11.31
N LYS A 98 4.71 -7.75 -10.61
CA LYS A 98 3.27 -7.99 -10.64
C LYS A 98 2.56 -6.83 -9.94
N ALA A 99 1.65 -6.17 -10.67
CA ALA A 99 0.74 -5.18 -10.12
C ALA A 99 -0.18 -5.82 -9.07
N ASN A 100 -0.42 -5.10 -7.98
CA ASN A 100 -1.43 -5.46 -7.00
C ASN A 100 -2.53 -4.40 -7.08
N ASP A 101 -3.79 -4.83 -7.20
CA ASP A 101 -4.91 -3.93 -7.40
C ASP A 101 -4.96 -2.84 -6.33
N GLY A 102 -4.95 -1.58 -6.75
CA GLY A 102 -5.00 -0.42 -5.86
C GLY A 102 -3.73 -0.12 -5.07
N HIS A 103 -2.61 -0.80 -5.33
CA HIS A 103 -1.33 -0.54 -4.67
C HIS A 103 -0.30 0.09 -5.62
N VAL A 104 0.34 1.17 -5.15
CA VAL A 104 1.46 1.84 -5.85
C VAL A 104 2.70 0.94 -5.95
N VAL A 105 2.80 -0.06 -5.07
CA VAL A 105 3.95 -0.97 -4.96
C VAL A 105 3.67 -2.26 -5.74
N ARG A 106 4.64 -2.67 -6.55
CA ARG A 106 4.62 -3.94 -7.28
C ARG A 106 5.35 -5.03 -6.51
N THR A 107 5.15 -6.28 -6.90
CA THR A 107 5.85 -7.42 -6.27
C THR A 107 6.64 -8.25 -7.26
N ILE A 108 7.88 -8.59 -6.87
CA ILE A 108 8.81 -9.38 -7.68
C ILE A 108 9.33 -10.56 -6.86
N LEU A 109 9.55 -11.71 -7.49
CA LEU A 109 10.23 -12.83 -6.84
C LEU A 109 11.73 -12.55 -6.78
N GLU A 110 12.35 -12.75 -5.62
CA GLU A 110 13.74 -12.37 -5.37
C GLU A 110 14.71 -12.96 -6.40
N HIS A 111 14.55 -14.24 -6.75
CA HIS A 111 15.40 -14.90 -7.74
C HIS A 111 15.32 -14.24 -9.13
N ARG A 112 14.15 -13.75 -9.54
CA ARG A 112 13.99 -12.99 -10.80
C ARG A 112 14.71 -11.66 -10.71
N LEU A 113 14.61 -10.98 -9.57
CA LEU A 113 15.28 -9.70 -9.36
C LEU A 113 16.81 -9.85 -9.39
N VAL A 114 17.35 -10.89 -8.76
CA VAL A 114 18.78 -11.20 -8.80
C VAL A 114 19.26 -11.41 -10.24
N MET A 115 18.51 -12.19 -11.03
CA MET A 115 18.86 -12.41 -12.43
C MET A 115 18.73 -11.14 -13.29
N ALA A 116 17.68 -10.35 -13.10
CA ALA A 116 17.50 -9.07 -13.80
C ALA A 116 18.66 -8.10 -13.51
N ARG A 117 19.12 -8.06 -12.25
CA ARG A 117 20.28 -7.27 -11.84
C ARG A 117 21.57 -7.76 -12.47
N HIS A 118 21.76 -9.08 -12.52
CA HIS A 118 22.91 -9.68 -13.19
C HIS A 118 22.94 -9.37 -14.69
N LEU A 119 21.78 -9.34 -15.36
CA LEU A 119 21.65 -9.03 -16.79
C LEU A 119 21.62 -7.53 -17.09
N GLY A 120 21.46 -6.67 -16.08
CA GLY A 120 21.30 -5.23 -16.26
C GLY A 120 20.01 -4.80 -16.96
N ARG A 121 18.99 -5.67 -17.05
CA ARG A 121 17.68 -5.36 -17.67
C ARG A 121 16.52 -6.06 -16.98
N CYS A 122 15.30 -5.56 -17.17
CA CYS A 122 14.09 -6.27 -16.75
C CYS A 122 13.97 -7.63 -17.46
N LEU A 123 13.44 -8.62 -16.73
CA LEU A 123 13.08 -9.90 -17.33
C LEU A 123 11.67 -9.83 -17.92
N GLU A 124 11.53 -10.39 -19.10
CA GLU A 124 10.27 -10.59 -19.77
C GLU A 124 9.42 -11.65 -19.07
N ARG A 125 8.12 -11.61 -19.32
CA ARG A 125 7.15 -12.50 -18.67
C ARG A 125 7.40 -13.99 -18.97
N TRP A 126 7.94 -14.30 -20.16
CA TRP A 126 8.25 -15.65 -20.60
C TRP A 126 9.64 -16.15 -20.17
N GLU A 127 10.51 -15.29 -19.63
CA GLU A 127 11.82 -15.71 -19.15
C GLU A 127 11.67 -16.46 -17.83
N ILE A 128 11.96 -17.76 -17.85
CA ILE A 128 11.90 -18.64 -16.67
C ILE A 128 13.29 -18.71 -16.04
N VAL A 129 13.36 -18.42 -14.74
CA VAL A 129 14.59 -18.52 -13.95
C VAL A 129 14.50 -19.79 -13.10
N HIS A 130 15.43 -20.71 -13.31
CA HIS A 130 15.56 -21.93 -12.52
C HIS A 130 16.63 -21.75 -11.44
N HIS A 131 16.35 -22.26 -10.24
CA HIS A 131 17.39 -22.45 -9.23
C HIS A 131 18.19 -23.70 -9.59
N ARG A 132 19.51 -23.60 -9.61
CA ARG A 132 20.45 -24.73 -9.77
C ARG A 132 21.14 -25.01 -8.44
#